data_AF-A0A534CGW8-F1
#
_entry.id   AF-A0A534CGW8-F1
#
_cell.length_a   1.000
_cell.length_b   1.000
_cell.length_c   1.000
_cell.angle_alpha   90.00
_cell.angle_beta   90.00
_cell.angle_gamma   90.00
#
_symmetry.space_group_name_H-M   'P 1'
#
loop_
_entity.id
_entity.type
_entity.pdbx_description
1 polymer ?
#
loop_
_entity_poly.entity_id
_entity_poly.type
_entity_poly.pdbx_seq_one_letter_code
_entity_poly.pdbx_strand_id
1 'polypeptide(L)'
;MLKTSARLLRLLSVLQSRRHWSGSDLSERVGVDPRTIRRDIDRLRELGYAVEASPGLGGGYQLKPGSSLPPVLLDDDEAVAVAVAVRAAAGSVGKM
;
A
#
# COMPACT_ATOMS: atom_id res chain seq x y z
N MET A 1 -11.14 1.97 -24.40
CA MET A 1 -9.97 1.56 -23.58
C MET A 1 -9.58 2.57 -22.51
N LEU A 2 -9.45 3.87 -22.81
CA LEU A 2 -9.05 4.91 -21.85
C LEU A 2 -9.87 4.94 -20.54
N LYS A 3 -11.18 4.68 -20.59
CA LYS A 3 -12.04 4.66 -19.39
C LYS A 3 -11.62 3.61 -18.35
N THR A 4 -11.14 2.44 -18.79
CA THR A 4 -10.68 1.38 -17.88
C THR A 4 -9.32 1.71 -17.29
N SER A 5 -8.39 2.20 -18.11
CA SER A 5 -7.06 2.62 -17.64
C SER A 5 -7.14 3.78 -16.66
N ALA A 6 -7.96 4.80 -16.95
CA ALA A 6 -8.21 5.91 -16.03
C ALA A 6 -8.80 5.45 -14.70
N ARG A 7 -9.68 4.44 -14.72
CA ARG A 7 -10.24 3.86 -13.49
C ARG A 7 -9.21 3.09 -12.67
N LEU A 8 -8.37 2.28 -13.31
CA LEU A 8 -7.28 1.57 -12.62
C LEU A 8 -6.29 2.52 -11.97
N LEU A 9 -5.89 3.58 -12.68
CA LEU A 9 -5.02 4.62 -12.13
C LEU A 9 -5.69 5.36 -10.96
N ARG A 10 -6.99 5.66 -11.06
CA ARG A 10 -7.74 6.25 -9.95
C ARG A 10 -7.79 5.32 -8.74
N LEU A 11 -8.07 4.02 -8.94
CA LEU A 11 -8.06 3.03 -7.86
C LEU A 11 -6.68 2.96 -7.18
N LEU A 12 -5.61 2.97 -7.97
CA LEU A 12 -4.24 2.98 -7.46
C LEU A 12 -3.97 4.24 -6.62
N SER A 13 -4.33 5.43 -7.10
CA SER A 13 -4.17 6.67 -6.34
C SER A 13 -4.94 6.65 -5.01
N VAL A 14 -6.15 6.08 -5.00
CA VAL A 14 -6.95 5.92 -3.78
C VAL A 14 -6.24 4.97 -2.80
N LEU A 15 -5.76 3.82 -3.27
CA LEU A 15 -5.01 2.86 -2.44
C LEU A 15 -3.72 3.44 -1.86
N GLN A 16 -3.05 4.34 -2.58
CA GLN A 16 -1.83 5.01 -2.11
C GLN A 16 -2.09 6.08 -1.02
N SER A 17 -3.29 6.63 -0.94
CA SER A 17 -3.58 7.74 -0.03
C SER A 17 -3.64 7.36 1.46
N ARG A 18 -3.93 6.09 1.78
CA ARG A 18 -3.87 5.55 3.14
C ARG A 18 -3.64 4.05 3.13
N ARG A 19 -3.13 3.53 4.25
CA ARG A 19 -2.67 2.14 4.37
C ARG A 19 -3.77 1.09 4.21
N HIS A 20 -5.02 1.34 4.64
CA HIS A 20 -6.09 0.34 4.63
C HIS A 20 -7.42 0.91 4.13
N TRP A 21 -8.16 0.09 3.39
CA TRP A 21 -9.42 0.43 2.75
C TRP A 21 -10.45 -0.68 2.84
N SER A 22 -11.65 -0.41 3.33
CA SER A 22 -12.76 -1.35 3.14
C SER A 22 -13.15 -1.45 1.66
N GLY A 23 -13.74 -2.57 1.25
CA GLY A 23 -14.25 -2.72 -0.13
C GLY A 23 -15.38 -1.73 -0.46
N SER A 24 -16.21 -1.37 0.52
CA SER A 24 -17.28 -0.38 0.36
C SER A 24 -16.72 1.03 0.15
N ASP A 25 -15.73 1.44 0.95
CA ASP A 25 -15.12 2.77 0.82
C ASP A 25 -14.44 2.96 -0.54
N LEU A 26 -13.81 1.90 -1.07
CA LEU A 26 -13.23 1.93 -2.42
C LEU A 26 -14.31 2.04 -3.50
N SER A 27 -15.39 1.28 -3.33
CA SER A 27 -16.52 1.28 -4.26
C SER A 27 -17.13 2.68 -4.37
N GLU A 28 -17.35 3.33 -3.22
CA GLU A 28 -17.88 4.69 -3.15
C GLU A 28 -16.92 5.73 -3.75
N ARG A 29 -15.63 5.69 -3.41
CA ARG A 29 -14.67 6.70 -3.88
C ARG A 29 -14.28 6.56 -5.35
N VAL A 30 -14.25 5.34 -5.87
CA VAL A 30 -13.98 5.09 -7.29
C VAL A 30 -15.27 5.19 -8.12
N GLY A 31 -16.44 5.06 -7.49
CA GLY A 31 -17.75 5.16 -8.12
C GLY A 31 -18.14 3.90 -8.90
N VAL A 32 -17.75 2.72 -8.42
CA VAL A 32 -18.05 1.42 -9.06
C VAL A 32 -18.48 0.40 -8.03
N ASP A 33 -19.10 -0.69 -8.48
CA ASP A 33 -19.58 -1.73 -7.58
C ASP A 33 -18.43 -2.58 -6.98
N PRO A 34 -18.66 -3.28 -5.86
CA PRO A 34 -17.65 -4.11 -5.21
C PRO A 34 -17.05 -5.22 -6.08
N ARG A 35 -17.82 -5.77 -7.04
CA ARG A 35 -17.31 -6.77 -8.00
C ARG A 35 -16.32 -6.14 -8.97
N THR A 36 -16.58 -4.91 -9.41
CA THR A 36 -15.65 -4.15 -10.25
C THR A 36 -14.37 -3.82 -9.49
N ILE A 37 -14.47 -3.41 -8.21
CA ILE A 37 -13.28 -3.21 -7.36
C ILE A 37 -12.43 -4.47 -7.30
N ARG A 38 -13.02 -5.63 -6.98
CA ARG A 38 -12.28 -6.91 -6.93
C ARG A 38 -11.55 -7.19 -8.25
N ARG A 39 -12.25 -7.05 -9.37
CA ARG A 39 -11.67 -7.28 -10.70
C ARG A 39 -10.53 -6.30 -11.02
N ASP A 40 -10.66 -5.04 -10.61
CA ASP A 40 -9.63 -4.03 -10.84
C ASP A 40 -8.44 -4.19 -9.89
N ILE A 41 -8.64 -4.68 -8.66
CA ILE A 41 -7.56 -5.11 -7.75
C ILE A 41 -6.76 -6.25 -8.37
N ASP A 42 -7.42 -7.26 -8.93
CA ASP A 42 -6.74 -8.39 -9.56
C ASP A 42 -5.91 -7.94 -10.78
N ARG A 43 -6.43 -7.00 -11.59
CA ARG A 43 -5.66 -6.37 -12.66
C ARG A 43 -4.45 -5.60 -12.15
N LEU A 44 -4.56 -4.87 -11.05
CA LEU A 44 -3.40 -4.21 -10.44
C LEU A 44 -2.34 -5.22 -10.00
N ARG A 45 -2.75 -6.38 -9.47
CA ARG A 45 -1.83 -7.48 -9.12
C ARG A 45 -1.14 -8.07 -10.33
N GLU A 46 -1.88 -8.30 -11.42
CA GLU A 46 -1.32 -8.74 -12.71
C GLU A 46 -0.27 -7.75 -13.26
N LEU A 47 -0.45 -6.45 -12.98
CA LEU A 47 0.50 -5.39 -13.34
C LEU A 47 1.69 -5.25 -12.35
N GLY A 48 1.78 -6.12 -11.34
CA GLY A 48 2.89 -6.14 -10.38
C GLY A 48 2.71 -5.27 -9.14
N TYR A 49 1.54 -4.64 -8.94
CA TYR A 49 1.25 -3.92 -7.70
C TYR A 49 0.90 -4.90 -6.58
N ALA A 50 1.65 -4.85 -5.48
CA ALA A 50 1.46 -5.70 -4.31
C ALA A 50 0.24 -5.24 -3.48
N VAL A 51 -0.96 -5.61 -3.91
CA VAL A 51 -2.21 -5.32 -3.19
C VAL A 51 -2.64 -6.53 -2.37
N GLU A 52 -2.68 -6.39 -1.05
CA GLU A 52 -3.16 -7.44 -0.15
C GLU A 52 -4.64 -7.25 0.18
N ALA A 53 -5.32 -8.36 0.43
CA ALA A 53 -6.68 -8.38 0.94
C ALA A 53 -6.70 -9.02 2.33
N SER A 54 -7.30 -8.34 3.29
CA SER A 54 -7.52 -8.87 4.65
C SER A 54 -8.97 -9.37 4.75
N PRO A 55 -9.22 -10.66 5.04
CA PRO A 55 -10.57 -11.18 5.23
C PRO A 55 -11.13 -10.81 6.62
N GLY A 56 -12.46 -10.89 6.80
CA GLY A 56 -13.15 -10.72 8.09
C GLY A 56 -14.00 -9.45 8.22
N LEU A 57 -14.64 -9.25 9.39
CA LEU A 57 -15.34 -8.00 9.72
C LEU A 57 -14.32 -6.87 9.84
N GLY A 58 -14.44 -5.85 9.01
CA GLY A 58 -13.42 -4.80 8.86
C GLY A 58 -12.31 -5.14 7.86
N GLY A 59 -12.43 -6.28 7.16
CA GLY A 59 -11.54 -6.66 6.07
C GLY A 59 -11.55 -5.65 4.92
N GLY A 60 -10.50 -5.69 4.11
CA GLY A 60 -10.21 -4.62 3.17
C GLY A 60 -9.01 -4.88 2.28
N TYR A 61 -8.57 -3.83 1.61
CA TYR A 61 -7.45 -3.82 0.69
C TYR A 61 -6.38 -2.86 1.19
N GLN A 62 -5.13 -3.25 1.00
CA GLN A 62 -3.98 -2.39 1.26
C GLN A 62 -2.96 -2.53 0.13
N LEU A 63 -2.42 -1.40 -0.33
CA LEU A 63 -1.24 -1.42 -1.17
C LEU A 63 -0.02 -1.54 -0.25
N LYS A 64 0.76 -2.60 -0.40
CA LYS A 64 2.04 -2.72 0.31
C LYS A 64 2.97 -1.59 -0.17
N PRO A 65 3.76 -0.98 0.74
CA PRO A 65 4.91 -0.18 0.32
C PRO A 65 5.70 -0.98 -0.70
N GLY A 66 6.19 -0.33 -1.76
CA GLY A 66 6.98 -0.98 -2.80
C GLY A 66 7.94 -1.98 -2.17
N SER A 67 7.77 -3.26 -2.53
CA SER A 67 8.22 -4.41 -1.73
C SER A 67 9.72 -4.62 -1.69
N SER A 68 10.50 -3.71 -2.27
CA SER A 68 11.93 -3.64 -2.11
C SER A 68 12.31 -2.19 -1.96
N LEU A 69 12.91 -1.88 -0.81
CA LEU A 69 13.85 -0.77 -0.79
C LEU A 69 14.91 -1.16 -1.84
N PRO A 70 15.09 -0.39 -2.94
CA PRO A 70 16.17 -0.66 -3.88
C PRO A 70 17.49 -0.66 -3.09
N PRO A 71 18.56 -1.33 -3.57
CA PRO A 71 19.85 -1.29 -2.89
C PRO A 71 20.25 0.15 -2.57
N VAL A 72 20.20 0.50 -1.29
CA VAL A 72 20.62 1.82 -0.81
C VAL A 72 22.09 1.66 -0.45
N LEU A 73 22.93 2.35 -1.20
CA LEU A 73 24.31 2.56 -0.80
C LEU A 73 24.28 3.66 0.25
N LEU A 74 24.78 3.33 1.44
CA LEU A 74 24.99 4.29 2.52
C LEU A 74 26.49 4.53 2.62
N ASP A 75 26.87 5.79 2.85
CA ASP A 75 28.22 6.08 3.32
C ASP A 75 28.37 5.77 4.83
N ASP A 76 29.57 5.92 5.36
CA ASP A 76 29.87 5.59 6.76
C ASP A 76 29.04 6.42 7.76
N ASP A 77 28.80 7.70 7.45
CA ASP A 77 28.03 8.60 8.32
C ASP A 77 26.54 8.27 8.27
N GLU A 78 26.02 7.98 7.08
CA GLU A 78 24.64 7.56 6.84
C GLU A 78 24.36 6.19 7.51
N ALA A 79 25.29 5.25 7.45
CA ALA A 79 25.18 3.94 8.10
C ALA A 79 25.09 4.09 9.63
N VAL A 80 25.93 4.95 10.22
CA VAL A 80 25.89 5.26 11.65
C VAL A 80 24.56 5.92 12.02
N ALA A 81 24.08 6.88 11.22
CA ALA A 81 22.81 7.56 11.45
C ALA A 81 21.63 6.57 11.47
N VAL A 82 21.57 5.64 10.51
CA VAL A 82 20.55 4.59 10.46
C VAL A 82 20.64 3.66 11.67
N ALA A 83 21.84 3.22 12.05
CA ALA A 83 22.03 2.35 13.21
C ALA A 83 21.58 3.02 14.52
N VAL A 84 21.91 4.29 14.72
CA VAL A 84 21.48 5.09 15.88
C VAL A 84 19.95 5.26 15.88
N ALA A 85 19.36 5.60 14.73
CA ALA A 85 17.92 5.78 14.60
C ALA A 85 17.15 4.49 14.92
N VAL A 86 17.60 3.33 14.42
CA VAL A 86 17.00 2.03 14.71
C VAL A 86 17.11 1.69 16.20
N ARG A 87 18.26 1.94 16.82
CA ARG A 87 18.46 1.72 18.27
C ARG A 87 17.56 2.62 19.12
N ALA A 88 17.45 3.90 18.75
CA ALA A 88 16.57 4.86 19.42
C ALA A 88 15.10 4.46 19.30
N ALA A 89 14.68 4.03 18.11
CA ALA A 89 13.33 3.51 17.87
C ALA A 89 13.04 2.25 18.71
N ALA A 90 13.95 1.28 18.75
CA ALA A 90 13.79 0.07 19.56
C ALA A 90 13.72 0.37 21.07
N GLY A 91 14.53 1.31 21.55
CA GLY A 91 14.49 1.77 22.95
C GLY A 91 13.22 2.54 23.32
N SER A 92 12.55 3.15 22.33
CA SER A 92 11.27 3.84 22.54
C SER A 92 10.08 2.88 22.66
N VAL A 93 10.14 1.72 21.99
CA VAL A 93 9.10 0.67 22.06
C VAL A 93 9.06 -0.03 23.43
N GLY A 94 10.18 -0.08 24.16
CA GLY A 94 10.25 -0.65 25.51
C GLY A 94 9.75 0.26 26.64
N LYS A 95 9.30 1.48 26.32
CA LYS A 95 8.77 2.47 27.28
C LYS A 95 7.25 2.73 27.14
N MET A 96 6.56 1.94 26.33
CA MET A 96 5.09 1.94 26.22
C MET A 96 4.48 0.71 26.87
#